data_AF-T0Z849-F1
#
_entry.id   AF-T0Z849-F1
#
_cell.length_a   1.000
_cell.length_b   1.000
_cell.length_c   1.000
_cell.angle_alpha   90.00
_cell.angle_beta   90.00
_cell.angle_gamma   90.00
#
_symmetry.space_group_name_H-M   'P 1'
#
loop_
_entity.id
_entity.type
_entity.pdbx_description
1 polymer ?
#
loop_
_entity_poly.entity_id
_entity_poly.type
_entity_poly.pdbx_seq_one_letter_code
_entity_poly.pdbx_strand_id
1 'polypeptide(L)'
;FFTAETPTLRVKELVELSGIPMPTTFRLVATLEEEGYLERTIDGQVRPGTSVLALGFAAVQGMDLVQTSDPNMRDLHARTAETVNLGVLYSDQVLFVARIPRRDGVLSDAIRVGSTVPAVFSSIGKVILAGMSEDELHRTISQTSFAGRWGPNAVRTMDELLEQLSSARSDGYLLQ
;
A
#
# COMPACT_ATOMS: atom_id res chain seq x y z
N PHE A 1 1.83 -8.11 9.21
CA PHE A 1 2.33 -7.98 10.59
C PHE A 1 3.39 -6.90 10.68
N PHE A 2 4.47 -7.02 9.91
CA PHE A 2 5.47 -5.96 9.80
C PHE A 2 4.94 -4.78 8.99
N THR A 3 5.13 -3.57 9.50
CA THR A 3 4.81 -2.31 8.81
C THR A 3 5.94 -1.31 9.05
N ALA A 4 5.83 -0.11 8.47
CA ALA A 4 6.78 0.97 8.74
C ALA A 4 6.72 1.41 10.22
N GLU A 5 5.54 1.36 10.84
CA GLU A 5 5.29 1.70 12.25
C GLU A 5 5.67 0.54 13.18
N THR A 6 5.65 -0.70 12.70
CA THR A 6 6.02 -1.90 13.47
C THR A 6 7.01 -2.75 12.67
N PRO A 7 8.28 -2.31 12.56
CA PRO A 7 9.28 -2.97 11.71
C PRO A 7 9.89 -4.22 12.36
N THR A 8 9.77 -4.37 13.67
CA THR A 8 10.30 -5.50 14.45
C THR A 8 9.19 -6.10 15.32
N LEU A 9 9.22 -7.41 15.52
CA LEU A 9 8.29 -8.14 16.38
C LEU A 9 9.01 -9.26 17.14
N ARG A 10 8.57 -9.57 18.34
CA ARG A 10 8.92 -10.82 19.04
C ARG A 10 8.13 -11.98 18.46
N VAL A 11 8.69 -13.18 18.52
CA VAL A 11 8.01 -14.41 18.05
C VAL A 11 6.66 -14.63 18.75
N LYS A 12 6.54 -14.22 20.02
CA LYS A 12 5.27 -14.28 20.75
C LYS A 12 4.20 -13.35 20.14
N GLU A 13 4.58 -12.16 19.72
CA GLU A 13 3.67 -11.23 19.04
C GLU A 13 3.23 -11.81 17.68
N LEU A 14 4.13 -12.50 16.97
CA LEU A 14 3.76 -13.22 15.75
C LEU A 14 2.74 -14.35 16.00
N VAL A 15 2.84 -15.07 17.12
CA VAL A 15 1.83 -16.07 17.52
C VAL A 15 0.47 -15.41 17.73
N GLU A 16 0.43 -14.32 18.49
CA GLU A 16 -0.81 -13.60 18.79
C GLU A 16 -1.45 -13.02 17.52
N LEU A 17 -0.64 -12.46 16.63
CA LEU A 17 -1.12 -11.84 15.39
C LEU A 17 -1.53 -12.86 14.31
N SER A 18 -0.84 -14.00 14.21
CA SER A 18 -1.11 -15.02 13.18
C SER A 18 -2.12 -16.08 13.61
N GLY A 19 -2.33 -16.27 14.92
CA GLY A 19 -3.11 -17.38 15.46
C GLY A 19 -2.43 -18.75 15.31
N ILE A 20 -1.18 -18.81 14.83
CA ILE A 20 -0.43 -20.05 14.62
C ILE A 20 0.16 -20.52 15.97
N PRO A 21 0.04 -21.82 16.33
CA PRO A 21 0.61 -22.36 17.56
C PRO A 21 2.12 -22.10 17.70
N MET A 22 2.55 -21.76 18.92
CA MET A 22 3.93 -21.37 19.23
C MET A 22 5.02 -22.29 18.63
N PRO A 23 4.95 -23.64 18.73
CA PRO A 23 5.98 -24.51 18.15
C PRO A 23 6.08 -24.38 16.62
N THR A 24 4.94 -24.18 15.95
CA THR A 24 4.88 -24.01 14.49
C THR A 24 5.43 -22.65 14.10
N THR A 25 5.08 -21.58 14.83
CA THR A 25 5.60 -20.22 14.58
C THR A 25 7.12 -20.17 14.74
N PHE A 26 7.68 -20.80 15.78
CA PHE A 26 9.14 -20.89 15.94
C PHE A 26 9.82 -21.58 14.77
N ARG A 27 9.26 -22.70 14.27
CA ARG A 27 9.79 -23.40 13.10
C ARG A 27 9.74 -22.53 11.83
N LEU A 28 8.60 -21.86 11.60
CA LEU A 28 8.45 -20.96 10.44
C LEU A 28 9.43 -19.80 10.50
N VAL A 29 9.58 -19.17 11.67
CA VAL A 29 10.55 -18.11 11.88
C VAL A 29 11.97 -18.62 11.61
N ALA A 30 12.35 -19.77 12.15
CA ALA A 30 13.69 -20.33 11.92
C ALA A 30 13.96 -20.61 10.43
N THR A 31 13.00 -21.17 9.70
CA THR A 31 13.13 -21.36 8.25
C THR A 31 13.23 -20.03 7.49
N LEU A 32 12.42 -19.04 7.83
CA LEU A 32 12.49 -17.72 7.19
C LEU A 32 13.80 -16.99 7.52
N GLU A 33 14.37 -17.22 8.71
CA GLU A 33 15.70 -16.73 9.09
C GLU A 33 16.80 -17.41 8.26
N GLU A 34 16.74 -18.73 8.10
CA GLU A 34 17.69 -19.51 7.30
C GLU A 34 17.69 -19.09 5.82
N GLU A 35 16.52 -18.79 5.27
CA GLU A 35 16.33 -18.32 3.88
C GLU A 35 16.54 -16.79 3.71
N GLY A 36 16.86 -16.07 4.79
CA GLY A 36 17.13 -14.62 4.78
C GLY A 36 15.89 -13.72 4.60
N TYR A 37 14.69 -14.27 4.71
CA TYR A 37 13.43 -13.52 4.71
C TYR A 37 13.14 -12.84 6.05
N LEU A 38 13.69 -13.36 7.14
CA LEU A 38 13.71 -12.71 8.45
C LEU A 38 15.14 -12.56 8.95
N GLU A 39 15.37 -11.53 9.74
CA GLU A 39 16.63 -11.31 10.47
C GLU A 39 16.33 -11.11 11.94
N ARG A 40 17.18 -11.68 12.80
CA ARG A 40 17.17 -11.42 14.23
C ARG A 40 17.87 -10.12 14.56
N THR A 41 17.22 -9.27 15.33
CA THR A 41 17.83 -8.07 15.92
C THR A 41 18.65 -8.44 17.16
N ILE A 42 19.50 -7.51 17.61
CA ILE A 42 20.38 -7.72 18.78
C ILE A 42 19.57 -8.01 20.06
N ASP A 43 18.38 -7.45 20.17
CA ASP A 43 17.46 -7.62 21.31
C ASP A 43 16.52 -8.84 21.16
N GLY A 44 16.77 -9.70 20.15
CA GLY A 44 16.07 -10.97 19.95
C GLY A 44 14.68 -10.85 19.33
N GLN A 45 14.34 -9.68 18.76
CA GLN A 45 13.17 -9.55 17.88
C GLN A 45 13.53 -10.03 16.47
N VAL A 46 12.51 -10.19 15.63
CA VAL A 46 12.67 -10.48 14.20
C VAL A 46 12.15 -9.32 13.37
N ARG A 47 12.75 -9.13 12.20
CA ARG A 47 12.34 -8.14 11.19
C ARG A 47 12.44 -8.73 9.78
N PRO A 48 11.78 -8.15 8.77
CA PRO A 48 12.03 -8.52 7.38
C PRO A 48 13.51 -8.44 7.01
N GLY A 49 14.03 -9.51 6.42
CA GLY A 49 15.41 -9.60 5.94
C GLY A 49 15.56 -9.17 4.48
N THR A 50 16.81 -9.08 4.02
CA THR A 50 17.13 -8.59 2.66
C THR A 50 16.53 -9.43 1.52
N SER A 51 16.27 -10.72 1.71
CA SER A 51 15.61 -11.56 0.68
C SER A 51 14.21 -11.05 0.33
N VAL A 52 13.51 -10.40 1.28
CA VAL A 52 12.20 -9.76 1.03
C VAL A 52 12.34 -8.61 0.02
N LEU A 53 13.40 -7.81 0.13
CA LEU A 53 13.66 -6.71 -0.81
C LEU A 53 13.95 -7.23 -2.21
N ALA A 54 14.77 -8.29 -2.33
CA ALA A 54 15.08 -8.91 -3.62
C ALA A 54 13.81 -9.39 -4.34
N LEU A 55 12.92 -10.08 -3.63
CA LEU A 55 11.62 -10.48 -4.19
C LEU A 55 10.74 -9.28 -4.55
N GLY A 56 10.67 -8.27 -3.69
CA GLY A 56 9.89 -7.06 -3.94
C GLY A 56 10.35 -6.32 -5.19
N PHE A 57 11.66 -6.15 -5.36
CA PHE A 57 12.22 -5.53 -6.57
C PHE A 57 11.97 -6.36 -7.83
N ALA A 58 12.13 -7.69 -7.76
CA ALA A 58 11.82 -8.56 -8.88
C ALA A 58 10.34 -8.45 -9.29
N ALA A 59 9.43 -8.41 -8.31
CA ALA A 59 8.01 -8.23 -8.57
C ALA A 59 7.71 -6.88 -9.23
N VAL A 60 8.27 -5.77 -8.72
CA VAL A 60 8.07 -4.43 -9.29
C VAL A 60 8.67 -4.31 -10.70
N GLN A 61 9.88 -4.86 -10.92
CA GLN A 61 10.49 -4.85 -12.25
C GLN A 61 9.70 -5.67 -13.26
N GLY A 62 9.08 -6.77 -12.83
CA GLY A 62 8.21 -7.59 -13.67
C GLY A 62 6.83 -6.98 -13.96
N MET A 63 6.48 -5.82 -13.37
CA MET A 63 5.22 -5.15 -13.65
C MET A 63 5.34 -4.28 -14.91
N ASP A 64 4.76 -4.76 -16.01
CA ASP A 64 4.63 -4.01 -17.28
C ASP A 64 4.01 -2.61 -17.05
N LEU A 65 3.11 -2.49 -16.07
CA LEU A 65 2.49 -1.23 -15.70
C LEU A 65 3.51 -0.17 -15.28
N VAL A 66 4.51 -0.53 -14.47
CA VAL A 66 5.54 0.41 -14.00
C VAL A 66 6.42 0.83 -15.16
N GLN A 67 6.87 -0.14 -15.97
CA GLN A 67 7.73 0.11 -17.12
C GLN A 67 7.04 1.01 -18.17
N THR A 68 5.77 0.74 -18.46
CA THR A 68 4.98 1.49 -19.45
C THR A 68 4.60 2.89 -18.95
N SER A 69 4.47 3.07 -17.63
CA SER A 69 4.08 4.35 -17.03
C SER A 69 5.25 5.33 -16.84
N ASP A 70 6.49 4.84 -16.65
CA ASP A 70 7.65 5.67 -16.32
C ASP A 70 7.88 6.85 -17.30
N PRO A 71 7.82 6.69 -18.64
CA PRO A 71 7.97 7.81 -19.56
C PRO A 71 6.90 8.90 -19.36
N ASN A 72 5.65 8.51 -19.19
CA ASN A 72 4.52 9.42 -19.00
C ASN A 72 4.60 10.14 -17.64
N MET A 73 5.00 9.42 -16.59
CA MET A 73 5.20 9.99 -15.27
C MET A 73 6.31 11.05 -15.28
N ARG A 74 7.42 10.78 -15.98
CA ARG A 74 8.53 11.73 -16.12
C ARG A 74 8.13 12.97 -16.90
N ASP A 75 7.38 12.84 -18.00
CA ASP A 75 6.85 13.98 -18.74
C ASP A 75 5.94 14.85 -17.85
N LEU A 76 5.00 14.23 -17.15
CA LEU A 76 4.09 14.94 -16.24
C LEU A 76 4.85 15.67 -15.13
N HIS A 77 5.83 15.00 -14.52
CA HIS A 77 6.69 15.59 -13.50
C HIS A 77 7.49 16.78 -14.06
N ALA A 78 8.08 16.64 -15.25
CA ALA A 78 8.85 17.71 -15.88
C ALA A 78 7.99 18.94 -16.21
N ARG A 79 6.74 18.72 -16.60
CA ARG A 79 5.79 19.80 -16.97
C ARG A 79 5.17 20.51 -15.78
N THR A 80 4.98 19.81 -14.66
CA THR A 80 4.28 20.33 -13.48
C THR A 80 5.21 20.69 -12.32
N ALA A 81 6.41 20.12 -12.30
CA ALA A 81 7.31 20.10 -11.15
C ALA A 81 6.69 19.51 -9.86
N GLU A 82 5.54 18.84 -9.97
CA GLU A 82 4.83 18.23 -8.83
C GLU A 82 5.19 16.76 -8.63
N THR A 83 4.87 16.24 -7.45
CA THR A 83 5.06 14.81 -7.17
C THR A 83 4.10 13.97 -8.00
N VAL A 84 4.62 13.00 -8.74
CA VAL A 84 3.82 12.04 -9.51
C VAL A 84 3.90 10.67 -8.84
N ASN A 85 2.75 10.07 -8.56
CA ASN A 85 2.63 8.77 -7.90
C ASN A 85 1.92 7.79 -8.82
N LEU A 86 2.33 6.53 -8.77
CA LEU A 86 1.65 5.40 -9.38
C LEU A 86 1.32 4.39 -8.28
N GLY A 87 0.06 4.00 -8.21
CA GLY A 87 -0.43 3.03 -7.24
C GLY A 87 -1.26 1.94 -7.91
N VAL A 88 -1.27 0.78 -7.27
CA VAL A 88 -2.14 -0.35 -7.61
C VAL A 88 -3.03 -0.66 -6.43
N LEU A 89 -4.19 -1.26 -6.70
CA LEU A 89 -5.05 -1.73 -5.62
C LEU A 89 -4.48 -3.03 -5.03
N TYR A 90 -4.40 -3.08 -3.71
CA TYR A 90 -4.02 -4.24 -2.90
C TYR A 90 -5.04 -4.38 -1.77
N SER A 91 -5.96 -5.34 -1.90
CA SER A 91 -7.16 -5.44 -1.05
C SER A 91 -7.97 -4.13 -1.10
N ASP A 92 -8.21 -3.48 0.04
CA ASP A 92 -8.91 -2.19 0.12
C ASP A 92 -7.94 -0.99 0.21
N GLN A 93 -6.67 -1.21 -0.10
CA GLN A 93 -5.60 -0.22 -0.02
C GLN A 93 -5.01 0.08 -1.40
N VAL A 94 -4.42 1.26 -1.55
CA VAL A 94 -3.52 1.59 -2.66
C VAL A 94 -2.09 1.33 -2.21
N LEU A 95 -1.40 0.44 -2.91
CA LEU A 95 0.04 0.24 -2.79
C LEU A 95 0.77 1.13 -3.80
N PHE A 96 1.67 1.98 -3.31
CA PHE A 96 2.49 2.84 -4.18
C PHE A 96 3.64 2.04 -4.78
N VAL A 97 3.66 1.90 -6.12
CA VAL A 97 4.64 1.08 -6.85
C VAL A 97 5.69 1.92 -7.58
N ALA A 98 5.39 3.19 -7.89
CA ALA A 98 6.38 4.14 -8.39
C ALA A 98 6.05 5.56 -7.91
N ARG A 99 7.10 6.37 -7.71
CA ARG A 99 6.98 7.76 -7.26
C ARG A 99 8.12 8.60 -7.83
N ILE A 100 7.78 9.76 -8.37
CA ILE A 100 8.74 10.81 -8.77
C ILE A 100 8.47 12.03 -7.87
N PRO A 101 9.25 12.23 -6.79
CA PRO A 101 9.03 13.34 -5.87
C PRO A 101 9.42 14.67 -6.49
N ARG A 102 8.73 15.74 -6.09
CA ARG A 102 9.16 17.13 -6.35
C ARG A 102 10.56 17.39 -5.77
N ARG A 103 11.39 18.16 -6.48
CA ARG A 103 12.78 18.47 -6.11
C ARG A 103 12.93 19.22 -4.78
N ASP A 104 11.98 20.08 -4.43
CA ASP A 104 12.02 20.96 -3.24
C ASP A 104 10.98 20.60 -2.17
N GLY A 105 10.42 19.39 -2.23
CA GLY A 105 9.27 19.00 -1.41
C GLY A 105 9.63 18.72 0.04
N VAL A 106 9.40 19.70 0.93
CA VAL A 106 9.30 19.49 2.40
C VAL A 106 7.99 18.75 2.77
N LEU A 107 7.01 18.72 1.86
CA LEU A 107 5.73 18.04 2.04
C LEU A 107 5.80 16.56 1.60
N SER A 108 5.52 15.69 2.58
CA SER A 108 5.29 14.24 2.48
C SER A 108 6.53 13.33 2.35
N ASP A 109 7.30 13.25 3.43
CA ASP A 109 8.23 12.13 3.67
C ASP A 109 7.50 10.81 4.03
N ALA A 110 6.19 10.88 4.31
CA ALA A 110 5.39 9.76 4.80
C ALA A 110 5.05 8.68 3.75
N ILE A 111 4.91 9.04 2.46
CA ILE A 111 4.52 8.11 1.40
C ILE A 111 5.74 7.77 0.55
N ARG A 112 6.12 6.51 0.50
CA ARG A 112 7.25 5.99 -0.29
C ARG A 112 6.78 4.81 -1.15
N VAL A 113 7.61 4.37 -2.09
CA VAL A 113 7.34 3.10 -2.79
C VAL A 113 7.26 1.98 -1.75
N GLY A 114 6.22 1.16 -1.83
CA GLY A 114 5.88 0.14 -0.83
C GLY A 114 4.92 0.61 0.27
N SER A 115 4.69 1.92 0.43
CA SER A 115 3.65 2.41 1.35
C SER A 115 2.26 2.03 0.86
N THR A 116 1.33 1.86 1.80
CA THR A 116 -0.10 1.65 1.52
C THR A 116 -0.95 2.75 2.16
N VAL A 117 -2.02 3.15 1.49
CA VAL A 117 -3.07 4.03 2.06
C VAL A 117 -4.45 3.47 1.73
N PRO A 118 -5.49 3.69 2.55
CA PRO A 118 -6.80 3.14 2.22
C PRO A 118 -7.33 3.74 0.93
N ALA A 119 -7.86 2.88 0.05
CA ALA A 119 -8.29 3.30 -1.28
C ALA A 119 -9.42 4.33 -1.21
N VAL A 120 -10.30 4.19 -0.21
CA VAL A 120 -11.43 5.10 0.02
C VAL A 120 -11.00 6.52 0.41
N PHE A 121 -9.76 6.74 0.85
CA PHE A 121 -9.27 8.07 1.29
C PHE A 121 -8.31 8.74 0.33
N SER A 122 -7.92 8.07 -0.76
CA SER A 122 -6.97 8.60 -1.74
C SER A 122 -7.60 8.79 -3.10
N SER A 123 -7.19 9.83 -3.84
CA SER A 123 -7.69 10.06 -5.20
C SER A 123 -7.35 8.91 -6.15
N ILE A 124 -6.14 8.34 -6.03
CA ILE A 124 -5.72 7.15 -6.80
C ILE A 124 -6.68 5.99 -6.52
N GLY A 125 -6.94 5.71 -5.24
CA GLY A 125 -7.80 4.61 -4.84
C GLY A 125 -9.22 4.77 -5.35
N LYS A 126 -9.81 5.95 -5.17
CA LYS A 126 -11.16 6.24 -5.68
C LYS A 126 -11.23 6.13 -7.21
N VAL A 127 -10.24 6.59 -7.96
CA VAL A 127 -10.24 6.41 -9.43
C VAL A 127 -10.17 4.93 -9.81
N ILE A 128 -9.38 4.11 -9.12
CA ILE A 128 -9.36 2.65 -9.37
C ILE A 128 -10.71 2.01 -9.01
N LEU A 129 -11.28 2.35 -7.86
CA LEU A 129 -12.57 1.83 -7.41
C LEU A 129 -13.72 2.25 -8.33
N ALA A 130 -13.66 3.45 -8.92
CA ALA A 130 -14.62 3.92 -9.92
C ALA A 130 -14.66 3.02 -11.16
N GLY A 131 -13.55 2.39 -11.53
CA GLY A 131 -13.49 1.44 -12.65
C GLY A 131 -14.07 0.05 -12.36
N MET A 132 -14.42 -0.26 -11.10
CA MET A 132 -14.94 -1.57 -10.70
C MET A 132 -16.44 -1.71 -10.95
N SER A 133 -16.89 -2.95 -11.17
CA SER A 133 -18.30 -3.30 -11.03
C SER A 133 -18.76 -3.17 -9.57
N GLU A 134 -20.06 -3.03 -9.36
CA GLU A 134 -20.64 -2.92 -8.02
C GLU A 134 -20.34 -4.16 -7.17
N ASP A 135 -20.44 -5.36 -7.75
CA ASP A 135 -20.09 -6.63 -7.08
C ASP A 135 -18.61 -6.71 -6.68
N GLU A 136 -17.69 -6.17 -7.48
CA GLU A 136 -16.27 -6.10 -7.13
C GLU A 136 -16.03 -5.08 -6.01
N LEU A 137 -16.71 -3.93 -6.06
CA LEU A 137 -16.59 -2.89 -5.05
C LEU A 137 -17.07 -3.40 -3.68
N HIS A 138 -18.21 -4.08 -3.62
CA HIS A 138 -18.74 -4.66 -2.38
C HIS A 138 -17.90 -5.82 -1.82
N ARG A 139 -17.14 -6.52 -2.67
CA ARG A 139 -16.17 -7.53 -2.23
C ARG A 139 -14.87 -6.90 -1.73
N THR A 140 -14.48 -5.77 -2.33
CA THR A 140 -13.24 -5.04 -2.01
C THR A 140 -13.38 -4.21 -0.74
N ILE A 141 -14.47 -3.46 -0.61
CA ILE A 141 -14.66 -2.45 0.43
C ILE A 141 -15.68 -2.95 1.46
N SER A 142 -15.28 -2.90 2.73
CA SER A 142 -16.10 -3.32 3.86
C SER A 142 -16.29 -2.17 4.86
N GLN A 143 -17.10 -2.38 5.90
CA GLN A 143 -17.31 -1.38 6.95
C GLN A 143 -15.99 -1.00 7.65
N THR A 144 -15.03 -1.92 7.76
CA THR A 144 -13.72 -1.64 8.37
C THR A 144 -12.82 -0.80 7.46
N SER A 145 -13.08 -0.74 6.16
CA SER A 145 -12.31 0.07 5.21
C SER A 145 -12.46 1.57 5.47
N PHE A 146 -13.53 1.98 6.16
CA PHE A 146 -13.78 3.37 6.58
C PHE A 146 -13.22 3.69 7.98
N ALA A 147 -12.54 2.74 8.63
CA ALA A 147 -11.98 2.95 9.96
C ALA A 147 -10.78 3.92 9.95
N GLY A 148 -10.58 4.60 11.08
CA GLY A 148 -9.46 5.51 11.31
C GLY A 148 -9.87 6.98 11.40
N ARG A 149 -8.92 7.83 11.78
CA ARG A 149 -9.12 9.29 11.85
C ARG A 149 -8.50 9.93 10.63
N TRP A 150 -9.33 10.26 9.67
CA TRP A 150 -8.96 10.97 8.46
C TRP A 150 -9.52 12.39 8.49
N GLY A 151 -9.07 13.23 7.55
CA GLY A 151 -9.45 14.64 7.51
C GLY A 151 -10.97 14.86 7.44
N PRO A 152 -11.44 16.12 7.61
CA PRO A 152 -12.87 16.44 7.72
C PRO A 152 -13.71 15.98 6.50
N ASN A 153 -13.07 15.87 5.32
CA ASN A 153 -13.71 15.47 4.05
C ASN A 153 -13.61 13.97 3.74
N ALA A 154 -13.18 13.16 4.71
CA ALA A 154 -13.06 11.72 4.52
C ALA A 154 -14.42 11.03 4.45
N VAL A 155 -14.59 10.20 3.42
CA VAL A 155 -15.78 9.37 3.20
C VAL A 155 -15.97 8.38 4.36
N ARG A 156 -17.20 8.18 4.85
CA ARG A 156 -17.46 7.35 6.02
C ARG A 156 -18.36 6.16 5.74
N THR A 157 -19.02 6.14 4.60
CA THR A 157 -19.99 5.11 4.23
C THR A 157 -19.82 4.67 2.79
N MET A 158 -20.37 3.50 2.46
CA MET A 158 -20.42 3.01 1.07
C MET A 158 -21.25 3.96 0.19
N ASP A 159 -22.34 4.51 0.69
CA ASP A 159 -23.21 5.40 -0.09
C ASP A 159 -22.49 6.70 -0.46
N GLU A 160 -21.80 7.33 0.51
CA GLU A 160 -20.96 8.51 0.24
C GLU A 160 -19.82 8.19 -0.74
N LEU A 161 -19.26 6.97 -0.67
CA LEU A 161 -18.23 6.53 -1.62
C LEU A 161 -18.80 6.44 -3.02
N LEU A 162 -19.92 5.73 -3.19
CA LEU A 162 -20.60 5.55 -4.48
C LEU A 162 -20.95 6.89 -5.14
N GLU A 163 -21.39 7.87 -4.36
CA GLU A 163 -21.63 9.24 -4.83
C GLU A 163 -20.35 9.86 -5.41
N GLN A 164 -19.23 9.81 -4.68
CA GLN A 164 -17.95 10.33 -5.17
C GLN A 164 -17.41 9.57 -6.38
N LEU A 165 -17.60 8.25 -6.43
CA LEU A 165 -17.16 7.41 -7.56
C LEU A 165 -17.94 7.71 -8.84
N SER A 166 -19.20 8.15 -8.73
CA SER A 166 -20.03 8.47 -9.90
C SER A 166 -19.43 9.60 -10.75
N SER A 167 -18.91 10.66 -10.11
CA SER A 167 -18.21 11.76 -10.80
C SER A 167 -16.88 11.30 -11.39
N ALA A 168 -16.11 10.46 -10.68
CA ALA A 168 -14.87 9.92 -11.23
C ALA A 168 -15.12 9.04 -12.47
N ARG A 169 -16.25 8.32 -12.53
CA ARG A 169 -16.64 7.51 -13.69
C ARG A 169 -16.97 8.37 -14.93
N SER A 170 -17.62 9.52 -14.75
CA SER A 170 -17.94 10.41 -15.86
C SER A 170 -16.72 11.17 -16.36
N ASP A 171 -15.89 11.65 -15.43
CA ASP A 171 -14.85 12.62 -15.75
C ASP A 171 -13.50 11.96 -16.08
N GLY A 172 -13.32 10.71 -15.64
CA GLY A 172 -12.08 9.95 -15.81
C GLY A 172 -10.94 10.41 -14.89
N TYR A 173 -11.20 11.33 -13.97
CA TYR A 173 -10.26 11.79 -12.95
C TYR A 173 -11.01 12.19 -11.67
N LEU A 174 -10.27 12.38 -10.57
CA LEU A 174 -10.81 12.87 -9.30
C LEU A 174 -9.90 13.93 -8.70
N LEU A 175 -10.50 15.01 -8.21
CA LEU A 175 -9.83 16.07 -7.45
C LEU A 175 -10.26 15.96 -5.98
N GLN A 176 -9.31 16.12 -5.06
CA GLN A 176 -9.53 16.02 -3.61
C GLN A 176 -8.88 17.20 -2.89
#